data_AF-A0A660WBN3-F1
#
_entry.id   AF-A0A660WBN3-F1
#
_cell.length_a   1.000
_cell.length_b   1.000
_cell.length_c   1.000
_cell.angle_alpha   90.00
_cell.angle_beta   90.00
_cell.angle_gamma   90.00
#
_symmetry.space_group_name_H-M   'P 1'
#
loop_
_entity.id
_entity.type
_entity.pdbx_description
1 polymer ?
#
loop_
_entity_poly.entity_id
_entity_poly.type
_entity_poly.pdbx_seq_one_letter_code
_entity_poly.pdbx_strand_id
1 'polypeptide(L)'
;MSGKISRGSRAIAYKGKYDLRVELLKNGFALALHKEGARVSKIEFYRQLLYIGKTPVEVARIGGMSDEDHCETQFLQTGEPEYFDTLIELSHRFLKENDVSAVIAHGNRFLYGRANYVPCFYHAIVTIKTTQALAARKQHTVRHFRDEDRPQVESLAGRFRRYHPRMLSHREIPDENITVVSGQRDEPLGYVRMMVQPEPEEQAWWGKIYVTELGGAGPAAMETLLRAIGETAAEHNVKETYFPFSPFHPFSRLCMQFGGTCLAMGPTNDPTKDEDMALILDLGAFLRALCPEFERRLRHASATDWRGNIYLRTDDDLASIDVDGPDVQAGGVHDGTTMATMLAVPSKILTQLLTGFRSFLDIRDEPAVSYSVRNREMLTALFPAVLPAAQGDFSLFRPQVRHRRRLSPAALKTIQSRSSKAARPGL
;
A
#
# COMPACT_ATOMS: atom_id res chain seq x y z
N MET A 1 -2.71 5.01 -21.79
CA MET A 1 -3.34 3.88 -22.49
C MET A 1 -4.47 3.35 -21.61
N SER A 2 -5.73 3.66 -21.95
CA SER A 2 -6.90 3.08 -21.29
C SER A 2 -7.26 1.79 -22.04
N GLY A 3 -6.73 0.65 -21.61
CA GLY A 3 -7.28 -0.64 -22.02
C GLY A 3 -8.76 -0.65 -21.64
N LYS A 4 -9.65 -0.50 -22.62
CA LYS A 4 -11.10 -0.51 -22.41
C LYS A 4 -11.48 -1.93 -22.01
N ILE A 5 -11.60 -2.21 -20.71
CA ILE A 5 -12.44 -3.32 -20.25
C ILE A 5 -13.83 -3.01 -20.82
N SER A 6 -14.20 -3.68 -21.91
CA SER A 6 -15.46 -3.42 -22.62
C SER A 6 -16.62 -3.65 -21.66
N ARG A 7 -17.64 -2.77 -21.69
CA ARG A 7 -18.80 -2.73 -20.77
C ARG A 7 -19.73 -3.97 -20.77
N GLY A 8 -19.31 -5.11 -21.29
CA GLY A 8 -20.05 -6.37 -21.21
C GLY A 8 -19.48 -7.28 -20.12
N SER A 9 -20.33 -7.89 -19.31
CA SER A 9 -19.97 -9.00 -18.44
C SER A 9 -19.49 -10.17 -19.31
N ARG A 10 -18.19 -10.25 -19.57
CA ARG A 10 -17.61 -11.39 -20.29
C ARG A 10 -17.38 -12.49 -19.26
N ALA A 11 -18.15 -13.57 -19.38
CA ALA A 11 -17.84 -14.80 -18.65
C ALA A 11 -16.51 -15.33 -19.20
N ILE A 12 -15.52 -15.49 -18.32
CA ILE A 12 -14.30 -16.19 -18.66
C ILE A 12 -14.56 -17.62 -18.24
N ALA A 13 -14.94 -18.45 -19.21
CA ALA A 13 -15.18 -19.86 -18.96
C ALA A 13 -13.84 -20.49 -18.55
N TYR A 14 -13.76 -20.88 -17.28
CA TYR A 14 -12.65 -21.68 -16.80
C TYR A 14 -13.03 -23.14 -16.99
N LYS A 15 -12.14 -23.94 -17.61
CA LYS A 15 -12.38 -25.37 -17.81
C LYS A 15 -12.39 -26.07 -16.43
N GLY A 16 -13.56 -26.20 -15.79
CA GLY A 16 -13.66 -26.83 -14.48
C GLY A 16 -15.02 -26.67 -13.77
N LYS A 17 -15.00 -26.89 -12.45
CA LYS A 17 -16.14 -26.80 -11.51
C LYS A 17 -16.69 -25.38 -11.30
N TYR A 18 -15.97 -24.36 -11.77
CA TYR A 18 -16.26 -22.95 -11.48
C TYR A 18 -16.20 -22.07 -12.73
N ASP A 19 -17.02 -21.02 -12.74
CA ASP A 19 -17.00 -19.94 -13.72
C ASP A 19 -16.56 -18.62 -13.07
N LEU A 20 -15.72 -17.83 -13.76
CA LEU A 20 -15.35 -16.49 -13.31
C LEU A 20 -16.12 -15.43 -14.12
N ARG A 21 -16.77 -14.50 -13.42
CA ARG A 21 -17.51 -13.39 -14.03
C ARG A 21 -16.91 -12.05 -13.62
N VAL A 22 -16.77 -11.15 -14.58
CA VAL A 22 -16.32 -9.77 -14.34
C VAL A 22 -17.54 -8.88 -14.13
N GLU A 23 -17.61 -8.20 -13.00
CA GLU A 23 -18.63 -7.20 -12.66
C GLU A 23 -17.97 -5.80 -12.65
N LEU A 24 -18.58 -4.80 -13.27
CA LEU A 24 -18.01 -3.44 -13.28
C LEU A 24 -18.49 -2.63 -12.08
N LEU A 25 -17.57 -1.91 -11.44
CA LEU A 25 -17.84 -1.03 -10.31
C LEU A 25 -17.62 0.45 -10.73
N LYS A 26 -18.12 1.41 -9.93
CA LYS A 26 -17.94 2.86 -10.18
C LYS A 26 -16.47 3.22 -10.40
N ASN A 27 -15.57 2.64 -9.60
CA ASN A 27 -14.14 2.95 -9.55
C ASN A 27 -13.23 1.71 -9.72
N GLY A 28 -13.74 0.63 -10.30
CA GLY A 28 -13.03 -0.64 -10.35
C GLY A 28 -13.82 -1.75 -11.03
N PHE A 29 -13.50 -2.99 -10.68
CA PHE A 29 -14.23 -4.17 -11.12
C PHE A 29 -14.20 -5.22 -10.01
N ALA A 30 -15.11 -6.18 -10.07
CA ALA A 30 -15.10 -7.36 -9.22
C ALA A 30 -14.99 -8.62 -10.08
N LEU A 31 -14.34 -9.64 -9.53
CA LEU A 31 -14.32 -10.98 -10.08
C LEU A 31 -15.15 -11.87 -9.16
N ALA A 32 -16.26 -12.39 -9.69
CA ALA A 32 -17.19 -13.26 -8.98
C ALA A 32 -16.98 -14.72 -9.40
N LEU A 33 -16.76 -15.59 -8.42
CA LEU A 33 -16.68 -17.04 -8.62
C LEU A 33 -18.08 -17.64 -8.54
N HIS A 34 -18.47 -18.40 -9.56
CA HIS A 34 -19.74 -19.10 -9.62
C HIS A 34 -19.53 -20.61 -9.67
N LYS A 35 -20.40 -21.37 -9.00
CA LYS A 35 -20.49 -22.84 -9.09
C LYS A 35 -21.95 -23.20 -9.39
N GLU A 36 -22.17 -23.97 -10.46
CA GLU A 36 -23.51 -24.41 -10.87
C GLU A 36 -24.51 -23.23 -11.00
N GLY A 37 -24.01 -22.09 -11.50
CA GLY A 37 -24.78 -20.85 -11.67
C GLY A 37 -24.87 -19.94 -10.43
N ALA A 38 -24.66 -20.46 -9.22
CA ALA A 38 -24.70 -19.67 -7.98
C ALA A 38 -23.36 -18.99 -7.68
N ARG A 39 -23.39 -17.73 -7.21
CA ARG A 39 -22.17 -17.02 -6.77
C ARG A 39 -21.72 -17.58 -5.42
N VAL A 40 -20.47 -18.02 -5.34
CA VAL A 40 -19.88 -18.62 -4.12
C VAL A 40 -18.85 -17.72 -3.44
N SER A 41 -18.24 -16.79 -4.18
CA SER A 41 -17.31 -15.79 -3.65
C SER A 41 -17.13 -14.63 -4.64
N LYS A 42 -16.59 -13.50 -4.19
CA LYS A 42 -16.29 -12.34 -5.04
C LYS A 42 -15.11 -11.57 -4.47
N ILE A 43 -14.25 -11.04 -5.32
CA ILE A 43 -13.15 -10.13 -4.94
C ILE A 43 -13.20 -8.86 -5.78
N GLU A 44 -13.01 -7.71 -5.14
CA GLU A 44 -13.06 -6.39 -5.78
C GLU A 44 -11.67 -5.80 -5.97
N PHE A 45 -11.41 -5.28 -7.16
CA PHE A 45 -10.16 -4.63 -7.53
C PHE A 45 -10.38 -3.17 -7.92
N TYR A 46 -9.53 -2.31 -7.39
CA TYR A 46 -9.49 -0.87 -7.66
C TYR A 46 -8.12 -0.52 -8.23
N ARG A 47 -8.07 0.21 -9.35
CA ARG A 47 -6.80 0.71 -9.88
C ARG A 47 -6.27 1.82 -8.99
N GLN A 48 -5.01 1.71 -8.60
CA GLN A 48 -4.34 2.67 -7.74
C GLN A 48 -2.93 2.95 -8.20
N LEU A 49 -2.35 4.04 -7.68
CA LEU A 49 -0.94 4.35 -7.88
C LEU A 49 -0.18 4.05 -6.59
N LEU A 50 0.76 3.12 -6.66
CA LEU A 50 1.79 2.92 -5.67
C LEU A 50 2.99 3.80 -6.02
N TYR A 51 3.39 4.69 -5.12
CA TYR A 51 4.58 5.51 -5.35
C TYR A 51 5.81 4.83 -4.76
N ILE A 52 6.76 4.46 -5.62
CA ILE A 52 8.08 4.00 -5.21
C ILE A 52 9.06 5.14 -5.42
N GLY A 53 9.45 5.79 -4.32
CA GLY A 53 10.19 7.05 -4.37
C GLY A 53 9.37 8.15 -5.05
N LYS A 54 9.81 8.60 -6.24
CA LYS A 54 9.05 9.61 -7.02
C LYS A 54 8.25 9.01 -8.16
N THR A 55 8.38 7.72 -8.42
CA THR A 55 7.78 7.07 -9.58
C THR A 55 6.45 6.43 -9.23
N PRO A 56 5.34 6.83 -9.88
CA PRO A 56 4.06 6.16 -9.73
C PRO A 56 4.06 4.85 -10.52
N VAL A 57 3.64 3.77 -9.88
CA VAL A 57 3.40 2.46 -10.50
C VAL A 57 1.93 2.14 -10.36
N GLU A 58 1.27 1.80 -11.47
CA GLU A 58 -0.12 1.36 -11.42
C GLU A 58 -0.21 -0.05 -10.81
N VAL A 59 -1.12 -0.22 -9.86
CA VAL A 59 -1.35 -1.47 -9.14
C VAL A 59 -2.85 -1.74 -9.03
N ALA A 60 -3.23 -3.01 -8.87
CA ALA A 60 -4.58 -3.35 -8.43
C ALA A 60 -4.61 -3.43 -6.90
N ARG A 61 -5.52 -2.71 -6.25
CA ARG A 61 -5.81 -2.88 -4.83
C ARG A 61 -7.03 -3.75 -4.65
N ILE A 62 -6.92 -4.76 -3.80
CA ILE A 62 -8.08 -5.52 -3.32
C ILE A 62 -8.83 -4.63 -2.33
N GLY A 63 -10.08 -4.26 -2.64
CA GLY A 63 -10.88 -3.36 -1.80
C GLY A 63 -11.95 -4.05 -0.95
N GLY A 64 -12.20 -5.34 -1.22
CA GLY A 64 -13.07 -6.18 -0.42
C GLY A 64 -13.23 -7.55 -1.08
N MET A 65 -13.27 -8.60 -0.27
CA MET A 65 -13.70 -9.92 -0.70
C MET A 65 -15.04 -10.21 -0.05
N SER A 66 -16.10 -10.29 -0.85
CA SER A 66 -17.41 -10.66 -0.28
C SER A 66 -17.32 -12.09 0.19
N ASP A 67 -17.99 -12.36 1.31
CA ASP A 67 -18.02 -13.67 1.92
C ASP A 67 -16.64 -14.10 2.47
N GLU A 68 -15.81 -13.15 2.93
CA GLU A 68 -14.64 -13.43 3.77
C GLU A 68 -15.00 -14.36 4.93
N ASP A 69 -16.12 -14.10 5.59
CA ASP A 69 -16.68 -14.98 6.61
C ASP A 69 -17.00 -16.38 6.07
N HIS A 70 -17.39 -16.52 4.80
CA HIS A 70 -17.67 -17.81 4.16
C HIS A 70 -16.40 -18.53 3.72
N CYS A 71 -15.39 -17.83 3.19
CA CYS A 71 -14.07 -18.39 2.91
C CYS A 71 -13.36 -18.81 4.20
N GLU A 72 -13.44 -17.99 5.25
CA GLU A 72 -12.95 -18.32 6.58
C GLU A 72 -13.76 -19.46 7.19
N THR A 73 -15.08 -19.46 7.08
CA THR A 73 -15.93 -20.56 7.57
C THR A 73 -15.65 -21.86 6.80
N GLN A 74 -15.53 -21.82 5.47
CA GLN A 74 -15.14 -22.96 4.64
C GLN A 74 -13.78 -23.49 5.08
N PHE A 75 -12.81 -22.60 5.29
CA PHE A 75 -11.49 -22.98 5.80
C PHE A 75 -11.57 -23.63 7.18
N LEU A 76 -12.34 -23.04 8.10
CA LEU A 76 -12.56 -23.58 9.44
C LEU A 76 -13.24 -24.94 9.44
N GLN A 77 -14.13 -25.20 8.47
CA GLN A 77 -14.88 -26.45 8.36
C GLN A 77 -14.12 -27.55 7.63
N THR A 78 -13.39 -27.20 6.56
CA THR A 78 -12.80 -28.18 5.63
C THR A 78 -11.28 -28.29 5.75
N GLY A 79 -10.63 -27.29 6.36
CA GLY A 79 -9.18 -27.17 6.41
C GLY A 79 -8.54 -26.70 5.09
N GLU A 80 -9.31 -26.52 4.02
CA GLU A 80 -8.83 -26.12 2.69
C GLU A 80 -9.67 -24.94 2.17
N PRO A 81 -9.06 -23.76 1.91
CA PRO A 81 -9.81 -22.59 1.48
C PRO A 81 -10.02 -22.61 -0.05
N GLU A 82 -10.65 -23.68 -0.57
CA GLU A 82 -10.77 -23.98 -2.02
C GLU A 82 -11.28 -22.77 -2.82
N TYR A 83 -12.31 -22.07 -2.33
CA TYR A 83 -12.86 -20.91 -3.04
C TYR A 83 -11.89 -19.73 -3.07
N PHE A 84 -11.16 -19.47 -1.98
CA PHE A 84 -10.15 -18.41 -1.94
C PHE A 84 -8.99 -18.72 -2.87
N ASP A 85 -8.41 -19.93 -2.77
CA ASP A 85 -7.27 -20.34 -3.57
C ASP A 85 -7.63 -20.28 -5.07
N THR A 86 -8.81 -20.78 -5.45
CA THR A 86 -9.31 -20.72 -6.83
C THR A 86 -9.55 -19.29 -7.29
N LEU A 87 -10.23 -18.47 -6.48
CA LEU A 87 -10.55 -17.09 -6.86
C LEU A 87 -9.29 -16.25 -7.02
N ILE A 88 -8.31 -16.39 -6.12
CA ILE A 88 -7.05 -15.64 -6.19
C ILE A 88 -6.22 -16.07 -7.40
N GLU A 89 -6.08 -17.37 -7.67
CA GLU A 89 -5.35 -17.85 -8.86
C GLU A 89 -5.95 -17.29 -10.15
N LEU A 90 -7.27 -17.42 -10.31
CA LEU A 90 -7.98 -16.91 -11.48
C LEU A 90 -7.88 -15.38 -11.58
N SER A 91 -7.91 -14.68 -10.46
CA SER A 91 -7.75 -13.23 -10.41
C SER A 91 -6.34 -12.80 -10.84
N HIS A 92 -5.29 -13.47 -10.37
CA HIS A 92 -3.91 -13.18 -10.75
C HIS A 92 -3.70 -13.36 -12.25
N ARG A 93 -4.23 -14.44 -12.83
CA ARG A 93 -4.19 -14.66 -14.28
C ARG A 93 -4.90 -13.54 -15.03
N PHE A 94 -6.13 -13.21 -14.63
CA PHE A 94 -6.90 -12.13 -15.25
C PHE A 94 -6.15 -10.79 -15.18
N LEU A 95 -5.58 -10.45 -14.02
CA LEU A 95 -4.83 -9.22 -13.81
C LEU A 95 -3.58 -9.15 -14.70
N LYS A 96 -2.82 -10.25 -14.79
CA LYS A 96 -1.64 -10.34 -15.65
C LYS A 96 -1.99 -10.19 -17.13
N GLU A 97 -3.07 -10.82 -17.59
CA GLU A 97 -3.61 -10.66 -18.96
C GLU A 97 -4.09 -9.24 -19.26
N ASN A 98 -4.30 -8.41 -18.23
CA ASN A 98 -4.74 -7.02 -18.34
C ASN A 98 -3.64 -6.02 -17.91
N ASP A 99 -2.38 -6.40 -18.09
CA ASP A 99 -1.18 -5.57 -17.88
C ASP A 99 -1.04 -5.00 -16.45
N VAL A 100 -1.57 -5.69 -15.44
CA VAL A 100 -1.37 -5.32 -14.04
C VAL A 100 -0.12 -6.02 -13.51
N SER A 101 0.92 -5.23 -13.20
CA SER A 101 2.21 -5.76 -12.75
C SER A 101 2.28 -6.10 -11.26
N ALA A 102 1.42 -5.51 -10.44
CA ALA A 102 1.42 -5.73 -8.99
C ALA A 102 0.04 -5.54 -8.35
N VAL A 103 -0.15 -6.22 -7.21
CA VAL A 103 -1.38 -6.19 -6.42
C VAL A 103 -1.06 -5.82 -4.97
N ILE A 104 -1.90 -4.97 -4.38
CA ILE A 104 -1.89 -4.64 -2.95
C ILE A 104 -3.14 -5.21 -2.32
N ALA A 105 -2.99 -5.81 -1.15
CA ALA A 105 -4.09 -6.32 -0.34
C ALA A 105 -3.96 -5.78 1.08
N HIS A 106 -5.10 -5.45 1.69
CA HIS A 106 -5.21 -5.32 3.14
C HIS A 106 -6.08 -6.47 3.63
N GLY A 107 -5.56 -7.30 4.53
CA GLY A 107 -6.34 -8.39 5.11
C GLY A 107 -5.47 -9.47 5.73
N ASN A 108 -6.11 -10.60 6.03
CA ASN A 108 -5.53 -11.64 6.86
C ASN A 108 -4.25 -12.23 6.25
N ARG A 109 -3.12 -12.08 6.98
CA ARG A 109 -1.81 -12.55 6.53
C ARG A 109 -1.75 -14.06 6.27
N PHE A 110 -2.52 -14.86 7.00
CA PHE A 110 -2.58 -16.30 6.78
C PHE A 110 -3.15 -16.65 5.40
N LEU A 111 -4.25 -16.03 4.98
CA LEU A 111 -4.86 -16.32 3.68
C LEU A 111 -3.99 -15.79 2.53
N TYR A 112 -3.71 -14.48 2.53
CA TYR A 112 -2.95 -13.85 1.46
C TYR A 112 -1.51 -14.35 1.38
N GLY A 113 -0.89 -14.73 2.50
CA GLY A 113 0.46 -15.30 2.53
C GLY A 113 0.60 -16.63 1.77
N ARG A 114 -0.50 -17.39 1.62
CA ARG A 114 -0.57 -18.61 0.78
C ARG A 114 -0.47 -18.28 -0.70
N ALA A 115 -1.03 -17.14 -1.10
CA ALA A 115 -0.98 -16.61 -2.46
C ALA A 115 0.24 -15.69 -2.68
N ASN A 116 1.31 -15.90 -1.92
CA ASN A 116 2.59 -15.19 -2.00
C ASN A 116 2.57 -13.68 -1.72
N TYR A 117 1.46 -13.12 -1.25
CA TYR A 117 1.47 -11.76 -0.72
C TYR A 117 2.40 -11.69 0.50
N VAL A 118 3.12 -10.59 0.62
CA VAL A 118 4.08 -10.35 1.69
C VAL A 118 3.87 -8.96 2.28
N PRO A 119 3.94 -8.80 3.62
CA PRO A 119 3.86 -7.48 4.23
C PRO A 119 4.95 -6.56 3.70
N CYS A 120 4.52 -5.39 3.24
CA CYS A 120 5.37 -4.46 2.50
C CYS A 120 5.18 -3.01 2.94
N PHE A 121 4.43 -2.77 4.01
CA PHE A 121 4.08 -1.43 4.45
C PHE A 121 4.18 -1.31 5.97
N TYR A 122 4.51 -0.10 6.41
CA TYR A 122 4.43 0.35 7.78
C TYR A 122 3.14 1.12 8.00
N HIS A 123 2.63 1.06 9.23
CA HIS A 123 1.54 1.90 9.69
C HIS A 123 2.12 3.01 10.55
N ALA A 124 1.91 4.25 10.15
CA ALA A 124 2.38 5.41 10.88
C ALA A 124 1.20 6.22 11.41
N ILE A 125 1.29 6.61 12.68
CA ILE A 125 0.41 7.61 13.28
C ILE A 125 1.27 8.72 13.85
N VAL A 126 0.96 9.94 13.45
CA VAL A 126 1.47 11.15 14.08
C VAL A 126 0.42 11.68 15.03
N THR A 127 0.83 12.01 16.24
CA THR A 127 -0.05 12.56 17.28
C THR A 127 0.45 13.94 17.67
N ILE A 128 -0.47 14.88 17.85
CA ILE A 128 -0.15 16.19 18.42
C ILE A 128 -1.18 16.59 19.47
N LYS A 129 -0.73 17.23 20.55
CA LYS A 129 -1.64 17.82 21.54
C LYS A 129 -2.31 19.05 20.95
N THR A 130 -3.57 19.26 21.28
CA THR A 130 -4.34 20.43 20.84
C THR A 130 -3.67 21.74 21.24
N THR A 131 -3.10 21.82 22.44
CA THR A 131 -2.34 23.00 22.90
C THR A 131 -1.10 23.28 22.06
N GLN A 132 -0.42 22.24 21.56
CA GLN A 132 0.74 22.37 20.67
C GLN A 132 0.30 22.77 19.26
N ALA A 133 -0.78 22.18 18.72
CA ALA A 133 -1.34 22.58 17.43
C ALA A 133 -1.80 24.04 17.44
N LEU A 134 -2.39 24.50 18.55
CA LEU A 134 -2.74 25.90 18.75
C LEU A 134 -1.51 26.81 18.80
N ALA A 135 -0.30 26.34 19.12
CA ALA A 135 0.88 27.20 19.07
C ALA A 135 1.31 27.57 17.63
N ALA A 136 0.78 26.89 16.60
CA ALA A 136 1.09 27.19 15.20
C ALA A 136 0.52 28.55 14.75
N ARG A 137 1.21 29.19 13.79
CA ARG A 137 0.84 30.52 13.30
C ARG A 137 -0.30 30.44 12.30
N LYS A 138 -1.31 31.31 12.45
CA LYS A 138 -2.39 31.52 11.48
C LYS A 138 -2.01 32.67 10.53
N GLN A 139 -1.36 32.35 9.42
CA GLN A 139 -0.85 33.36 8.47
C GLN A 139 -1.80 33.62 7.30
N HIS A 140 -2.77 32.74 7.10
CA HIS A 140 -3.70 32.75 5.99
C HIS A 140 -5.15 32.61 6.50
N THR A 141 -6.10 32.92 5.63
CA THR A 141 -7.53 32.81 5.94
C THR A 141 -7.96 31.35 5.87
N VAL A 142 -8.81 30.93 6.80
CA VAL A 142 -9.40 29.58 6.82
C VAL A 142 -10.89 29.71 6.51
N ARG A 143 -11.39 28.91 5.57
CA ARG A 143 -12.80 28.91 5.15
C ARG A 143 -13.26 27.53 4.72
N HIS A 144 -14.56 27.35 4.56
CA HIS A 144 -15.11 26.14 3.93
C HIS A 144 -14.77 26.10 2.43
N PHE A 145 -14.69 24.88 1.92
CA PHE A 145 -14.56 24.58 0.51
C PHE A 145 -15.75 25.09 -0.30
N ARG A 146 -15.46 25.52 -1.53
CA ARG A 146 -16.43 25.88 -2.55
C ARG A 146 -16.13 25.08 -3.81
N ASP A 147 -17.13 24.80 -4.63
CA ASP A 147 -16.92 24.02 -5.86
C ASP A 147 -15.88 24.64 -6.82
N GLU A 148 -15.75 25.96 -6.82
CA GLU A 148 -14.73 26.70 -7.58
C GLU A 148 -13.28 26.39 -7.12
N ASP A 149 -13.08 25.92 -5.89
CA ASP A 149 -11.76 25.54 -5.37
C ASP A 149 -11.29 24.18 -5.92
N ARG A 150 -12.20 23.36 -6.44
CA ARG A 150 -11.96 21.95 -6.80
C ARG A 150 -10.70 21.76 -7.66
N PRO A 151 -10.48 22.51 -8.75
CA PRO A 151 -9.29 22.31 -9.58
C PRO A 151 -7.97 22.55 -8.82
N GLN A 152 -7.93 23.56 -7.95
CA GLN A 152 -6.74 23.90 -7.19
C GLN A 152 -6.50 22.93 -6.03
N VAL A 153 -7.57 22.49 -5.35
CA VAL A 153 -7.52 21.44 -4.32
C VAL A 153 -7.05 20.11 -4.93
N GLU A 154 -7.55 19.72 -6.10
CA GLU A 154 -7.12 18.50 -6.80
C GLU A 154 -5.65 18.59 -7.26
N SER A 155 -5.21 19.75 -7.71
CA SER A 155 -3.80 20.04 -8.03
C SER A 155 -2.92 19.91 -6.78
N LEU A 156 -3.32 20.48 -5.64
CA LEU A 156 -2.63 20.31 -4.36
C LEU A 156 -2.61 18.83 -3.96
N ALA A 157 -3.75 18.15 -3.97
CA ALA A 157 -3.86 16.73 -3.66
C ALA A 157 -2.91 15.89 -4.51
N GLY A 158 -2.83 16.16 -5.82
CA GLY A 158 -1.90 15.53 -6.76
C GLY A 158 -0.44 15.57 -6.31
N ARG A 159 0.01 16.69 -5.70
CA ARG A 159 1.38 16.84 -5.17
C ARG A 159 1.65 15.97 -3.95
N PHE A 160 0.61 15.66 -3.17
CA PHE A 160 0.71 14.87 -1.93
C PHE A 160 0.34 13.40 -2.10
N ARG A 161 -0.16 12.98 -3.27
CA ARG A 161 -0.49 11.56 -3.56
C ARG A 161 0.65 10.58 -3.27
N ARG A 162 1.91 11.00 -3.41
CA ARG A 162 3.07 10.14 -3.07
C ARG A 162 3.22 9.87 -1.57
N TYR A 163 2.64 10.71 -0.73
CA TYR A 163 2.64 10.57 0.74
C TYR A 163 1.31 10.04 1.28
N HIS A 164 0.28 10.05 0.44
CA HIS A 164 -1.03 9.48 0.68
C HIS A 164 -1.31 8.48 -0.44
N PRO A 165 -0.85 7.22 -0.35
CA PRO A 165 -1.52 6.20 -1.14
C PRO A 165 -2.98 6.30 -0.73
N ARG A 166 -3.84 6.83 -1.60
CA ARG A 166 -5.28 6.93 -1.36
C ARG A 166 -5.76 5.49 -1.23
N MET A 167 -5.65 4.93 -0.04
CA MET A 167 -6.49 3.84 0.38
C MET A 167 -7.85 4.49 0.35
N LEU A 168 -8.62 4.22 -0.70
CA LEU A 168 -10.01 4.63 -0.78
C LEU A 168 -10.62 4.15 0.53
N SER A 169 -10.71 5.03 1.53
CA SER A 169 -11.60 4.84 2.62
C SER A 169 -12.94 4.84 1.92
N HIS A 170 -13.65 3.72 1.96
CA HIS A 170 -14.94 3.51 1.31
C HIS A 170 -16.00 4.57 1.66
N ARG A 171 -15.69 5.48 2.59
CA ARG A 171 -16.42 6.71 2.84
C ARG A 171 -15.77 7.86 2.07
N GLU A 172 -16.36 8.22 0.93
CA GLU A 172 -16.18 9.56 0.38
C GLU A 172 -16.53 10.55 1.51
N ILE A 173 -15.54 11.26 2.04
CA ILE A 173 -15.81 12.37 2.97
C ILE A 173 -16.54 13.44 2.16
N PRO A 174 -17.77 13.83 2.55
CA PRO A 174 -18.52 14.85 1.84
C PRO A 174 -17.73 16.15 1.70
N ASP A 175 -17.92 16.87 0.60
CA ASP A 175 -17.14 18.07 0.32
C ASP A 175 -17.40 19.19 1.36
N GLU A 176 -18.52 19.16 2.11
CA GLU A 176 -18.76 20.08 3.24
C GLU A 176 -17.75 19.94 4.41
N ASN A 177 -17.07 18.79 4.49
CA ASN A 177 -16.05 18.49 5.50
C ASN A 177 -14.63 18.88 5.04
N ILE A 178 -14.52 19.64 3.96
CA ILE A 178 -13.27 20.19 3.48
C ILE A 178 -13.11 21.62 4.00
N THR A 179 -12.01 21.83 4.73
CA THR A 179 -11.54 23.15 5.12
C THR A 179 -10.41 23.59 4.20
N VAL A 180 -10.46 24.83 3.72
CA VAL A 180 -9.50 25.43 2.80
C VAL A 180 -8.75 26.56 3.51
N VAL A 181 -7.44 26.58 3.31
CA VAL A 181 -6.58 27.72 3.62
C VAL A 181 -6.42 28.56 2.36
N SER A 182 -6.77 29.84 2.42
CA SER A 182 -6.82 30.76 1.29
C SER A 182 -5.81 31.91 1.44
N GLY A 183 -5.23 32.31 0.31
CA GLY A 183 -4.32 33.44 0.20
C GLY A 183 -5.01 34.80 0.26
N GLN A 184 -4.26 35.86 0.00
CA GLN A 184 -4.80 37.23 -0.01
C GLN A 184 -5.78 37.48 -1.16
N ARG A 185 -5.68 36.71 -2.26
CA ARG A 185 -6.58 36.79 -3.41
C ARG A 185 -7.65 35.70 -3.39
N ASP A 186 -7.92 35.16 -2.20
CA ASP A 186 -8.88 34.07 -1.94
C ASP A 186 -8.54 32.73 -2.64
N GLU A 187 -7.31 32.57 -3.14
CA GLU A 187 -6.86 31.36 -3.82
C GLU A 187 -6.52 30.23 -2.84
N PRO A 188 -6.92 28.96 -3.08
CA PRO A 188 -6.57 27.83 -2.22
C PRO A 188 -5.06 27.57 -2.10
N LEU A 189 -4.47 27.88 -0.96
CA LEU A 189 -3.08 27.57 -0.62
C LEU A 189 -2.92 26.27 0.16
N GLY A 190 -3.99 25.75 0.75
CA GLY A 190 -4.01 24.47 1.43
C GLY A 190 -5.42 23.96 1.64
N TYR A 191 -5.54 22.67 1.98
CA TYR A 191 -6.82 22.05 2.29
C TYR A 191 -6.62 20.93 3.31
N VAL A 192 -7.70 20.59 4.03
CA VAL A 192 -7.81 19.40 4.86
C VAL A 192 -9.21 18.81 4.73
N ARG A 193 -9.28 17.50 4.48
CA ARG A 193 -10.51 16.69 4.58
C ARG A 193 -10.55 16.04 5.95
N MET A 194 -11.44 16.50 6.81
CA MET A 194 -11.56 15.98 8.17
C MET A 194 -13.02 15.77 8.56
N MET A 195 -13.32 14.70 9.28
CA MET A 195 -14.62 14.48 9.91
C MET A 195 -14.49 14.64 11.42
N VAL A 196 -15.48 15.31 12.01
CA VAL A 196 -15.66 15.33 13.46
C VAL A 196 -16.78 14.36 13.83
N GLN A 197 -16.48 13.39 14.68
CA GLN A 197 -17.46 12.41 15.15
C GLN A 197 -18.14 12.93 16.42
N PRO A 198 -19.49 12.86 16.52
CA PRO A 198 -20.25 13.43 17.62
C PRO A 198 -19.87 12.81 18.96
N GLU A 199 -19.62 11.50 18.98
CA GLU A 199 -18.92 10.81 20.05
C GLU A 199 -17.93 9.82 19.43
N PRO A 200 -16.76 9.59 20.03
CA PRO A 200 -16.03 8.40 19.68
C PRO A 200 -16.95 7.25 20.08
N GLU A 201 -17.42 6.44 19.13
CA GLU A 201 -17.81 5.08 19.47
C GLU A 201 -16.72 4.57 20.42
N GLU A 202 -17.06 3.90 21.53
CA GLU A 202 -16.09 3.45 22.56
C GLU A 202 -14.88 2.67 21.98
N GLN A 203 -14.88 2.38 20.69
CA GLN A 203 -13.93 1.61 19.91
C GLN A 203 -13.16 2.41 18.83
N ALA A 204 -13.33 3.73 18.73
CA ALA A 204 -12.72 4.59 17.72
C ALA A 204 -11.36 5.19 18.16
N TRP A 205 -10.25 4.51 17.82
CA TRP A 205 -8.88 5.00 18.07
C TRP A 205 -8.51 6.25 17.26
N TRP A 206 -9.31 6.62 16.26
CA TRP A 206 -9.09 7.83 15.46
C TRP A 206 -9.44 9.13 16.20
N GLY A 207 -9.88 9.06 17.47
CA GLY A 207 -10.31 10.22 18.25
C GLY A 207 -11.60 10.85 17.68
N LYS A 208 -12.05 11.97 18.23
CA LYS A 208 -13.23 12.67 17.69
C LYS A 208 -12.94 13.35 16.35
N ILE A 209 -11.68 13.55 15.96
CA ILE A 209 -11.29 14.23 14.72
C ILE A 209 -10.49 13.27 13.86
N TYR A 210 -11.03 12.93 12.69
CA TYR A 210 -10.42 12.04 11.74
C TYR A 210 -10.00 12.79 10.48
N VAL A 211 -8.70 12.90 10.26
CA VAL A 211 -8.13 13.56 9.08
C VAL A 211 -7.69 12.51 8.05
N THR A 212 -8.28 12.54 6.85
CA THR A 212 -7.98 11.55 5.80
C THR A 212 -6.97 12.04 4.78
N GLU A 213 -7.00 13.33 4.47
CA GLU A 213 -6.24 13.90 3.38
C GLU A 213 -5.99 15.38 3.69
N LEU A 214 -4.77 15.86 3.46
CA LEU A 214 -4.47 17.29 3.49
C LEU A 214 -3.34 17.63 2.54
N GLY A 215 -3.18 18.91 2.25
CA GLY A 215 -2.09 19.39 1.41
C GLY A 215 -1.96 20.89 1.51
N GLY A 216 -0.75 21.39 1.29
CA GLY A 216 -0.43 22.82 1.39
C GLY A 216 0.67 23.21 0.41
N ALA A 217 0.58 24.41 -0.15
CA ALA A 217 1.54 24.94 -1.12
C ALA A 217 2.89 25.30 -0.49
N GLY A 218 2.98 25.40 0.84
CA GLY A 218 4.21 25.72 1.56
C GLY A 218 4.05 25.69 3.09
N PRO A 219 5.12 26.00 3.83
CA PRO A 219 5.12 25.94 5.30
C PRO A 219 4.04 26.78 5.97
N ALA A 220 3.82 28.02 5.51
CA ALA A 220 2.81 28.92 6.08
C ALA A 220 1.37 28.38 5.94
N ALA A 221 1.04 27.75 4.81
CA ALA A 221 -0.24 27.10 4.61
C ALA A 221 -0.40 25.87 5.52
N MET A 222 0.66 25.07 5.69
CA MET A 222 0.65 23.89 6.57
C MET A 222 0.52 24.28 8.05
N GLU A 223 1.21 25.33 8.51
CA GLU A 223 1.04 25.86 9.88
C GLU A 223 -0.37 26.39 10.11
N THR A 224 -0.93 27.10 9.12
CA THR A 224 -2.32 27.59 9.20
C THR A 224 -3.30 26.40 9.29
N LEU A 225 -3.09 25.33 8.50
CA LEU A 225 -3.87 24.10 8.61
C LEU A 225 -3.74 23.44 9.99
N LEU A 226 -2.52 23.34 10.53
CA LEU A 226 -2.29 22.77 11.86
C LEU A 226 -3.02 23.56 12.95
N ARG A 227 -2.95 24.89 12.88
CA ARG A 227 -3.69 25.78 13.78
C ARG A 227 -5.20 25.60 13.65
N ALA A 228 -5.73 25.51 12.43
CA ALA A 228 -7.16 25.30 12.18
C ALA A 228 -7.67 23.95 12.73
N ILE A 229 -6.88 22.89 12.58
CA ILE A 229 -7.16 21.58 13.17
C ILE A 229 -7.13 21.67 14.70
N GLY A 230 -6.17 22.40 15.28
CA GLY A 230 -6.11 22.66 16.72
C GLY A 230 -7.32 23.46 17.25
N GLU A 231 -7.79 24.45 16.50
CA GLU A 231 -9.02 25.21 16.81
C GLU A 231 -10.24 24.27 16.82
N THR A 232 -10.40 23.46 15.76
CA THR A 232 -11.48 22.46 15.67
C THR A 232 -11.41 21.45 16.82
N ALA A 233 -10.21 21.00 17.19
CA ALA A 233 -9.99 20.10 18.32
C ALA A 233 -10.37 20.72 19.66
N ALA A 234 -10.04 21.99 19.88
CA ALA A 234 -10.40 22.72 21.09
C ALA A 234 -11.93 22.88 21.21
N GLU A 235 -12.61 23.25 20.12
CA GLU A 235 -14.08 23.37 20.06
C GLU A 235 -14.78 22.07 20.45
N HIS A 236 -14.21 20.91 20.09
CA HIS A 236 -14.76 19.59 20.36
C HIS A 236 -14.18 18.91 21.62
N ASN A 237 -13.45 19.66 22.45
CA ASN A 237 -12.79 19.18 23.67
C ASN A 237 -11.86 17.97 23.44
N VAL A 238 -11.22 17.92 22.27
CA VAL A 238 -10.21 16.92 21.91
C VAL A 238 -8.87 17.36 22.46
N LYS A 239 -8.19 16.48 23.22
CA LYS A 239 -6.86 16.78 23.79
C LYS A 239 -5.71 16.49 22.82
N GLU A 240 -5.89 15.48 21.97
CA GLU A 240 -4.88 15.01 21.02
C GLU A 240 -5.55 14.63 19.70
N THR A 241 -4.90 15.00 18.59
CA THR A 241 -5.33 14.64 17.24
C THR A 241 -4.36 13.64 16.63
N TYR A 242 -4.89 12.66 15.90
CA TYR A 242 -4.14 11.57 15.29
C TYR A 242 -4.18 11.69 13.77
N PHE A 243 -3.02 11.55 13.13
CA PHE A 243 -2.87 11.64 11.68
C PHE A 243 -2.24 10.35 11.15
N PRO A 244 -2.96 9.56 10.33
CA PRO A 244 -2.48 8.29 9.77
C PRO A 244 -1.55 8.51 8.58
N PHE A 245 -0.58 9.40 8.73
CA PHE A 245 0.30 9.83 7.65
C PHE A 245 1.70 9.28 7.84
N SER A 246 2.36 9.02 6.72
CA SER A 246 3.79 8.69 6.70
C SER A 246 4.60 9.71 7.54
N PRO A 247 5.63 9.30 8.28
CA PRO A 247 6.53 10.23 8.97
C PRO A 247 7.22 11.21 8.00
N PHE A 248 7.30 10.85 6.71
CA PHE A 248 7.88 11.68 5.67
C PHE A 248 6.89 12.65 5.02
N HIS A 249 5.61 12.58 5.36
CA HIS A 249 4.65 13.58 4.93
C HIS A 249 5.07 14.96 5.49
N PRO A 250 5.11 16.04 4.69
CA PRO A 250 5.56 17.36 5.17
C PRO A 250 4.81 17.87 6.41
N PHE A 251 3.50 17.62 6.47
CA PHE A 251 2.67 17.93 7.64
C PHE A 251 3.02 17.09 8.88
N SER A 252 3.37 15.81 8.73
CA SER A 252 3.84 14.96 9.83
C SER A 252 5.11 15.53 10.47
N ARG A 253 6.05 15.97 9.62
CA ARG A 253 7.29 16.63 10.08
C ARG A 253 7.00 17.94 10.80
N LEU A 254 6.05 18.72 10.30
CA LEU A 254 5.60 19.94 10.97
C LEU A 254 5.02 19.63 12.36
N CYS A 255 4.13 18.65 12.48
CA CYS A 255 3.57 18.25 13.78
C CYS A 255 4.66 17.88 14.78
N MET A 256 5.68 17.11 14.34
CA MET A 256 6.82 16.75 15.20
C MET A 256 7.66 17.98 15.61
N GLN A 257 7.79 19.01 14.77
CA GLN A 257 8.46 20.27 15.14
C GLN A 257 7.73 21.03 16.25
N PHE A 258 6.40 20.87 16.35
CA PHE A 258 5.59 21.40 17.44
C PHE A 258 5.51 20.48 18.66
N GLY A 259 6.38 19.46 18.73
CA GLY A 259 6.45 18.52 19.85
C GLY A 259 5.42 17.38 19.79
N GLY A 260 4.82 17.16 18.61
CA GLY A 260 4.07 15.93 18.33
C GLY A 260 4.98 14.71 18.28
N THR A 261 4.37 13.52 18.35
CA THR A 261 5.07 12.23 18.30
C THR A 261 4.70 11.47 17.03
N CYS A 262 5.55 10.55 16.60
CA CYS A 262 5.24 9.63 15.52
C CYS A 262 5.48 8.19 15.99
N LEU A 263 4.46 7.35 15.88
CA LEU A 263 4.56 5.92 16.06
C LEU A 263 4.55 5.26 14.68
N ALA A 264 5.64 4.57 14.33
CA ALA A 264 5.72 3.73 13.14
C ALA A 264 5.72 2.27 13.57
N MET A 265 4.77 1.50 13.05
CA MET A 265 4.61 0.08 13.36
C MET A 265 4.88 -0.73 12.10
N GLY A 266 5.76 -1.72 12.22
CA GLY A 266 5.95 -2.73 11.19
C GLY A 266 4.86 -3.79 11.23
N PRO A 267 4.89 -4.71 10.28
CA PRO A 267 3.97 -5.84 10.25
C PRO A 267 4.18 -6.74 11.46
N THR A 268 3.11 -7.36 11.90
CA THR A 268 3.11 -8.25 13.05
C THR A 268 3.47 -9.68 12.66
N ASN A 269 4.06 -10.43 13.61
CA ASN A 269 4.27 -11.87 13.46
C ASN A 269 3.00 -12.70 13.70
N ASP A 270 1.89 -12.05 14.03
CA ASP A 270 0.61 -12.72 14.27
C ASP A 270 -0.08 -12.95 12.92
N PRO A 271 -0.18 -14.20 12.45
CA PRO A 271 -0.77 -14.50 11.14
C PRO A 271 -2.27 -14.24 11.09
N THR A 272 -2.91 -13.98 12.23
CA THR A 272 -4.34 -13.69 12.33
C THR A 272 -4.66 -12.20 12.19
N LYS A 273 -3.64 -11.34 12.16
CA LYS A 273 -3.83 -9.91 11.96
C LYS A 273 -3.88 -9.57 10.49
N ASP A 274 -4.69 -8.56 10.19
CA ASP A 274 -4.70 -7.94 8.89
C ASP A 274 -3.41 -7.15 8.71
N GLU A 275 -2.87 -7.17 7.50
CA GLU A 275 -1.65 -6.45 7.15
C GLU A 275 -1.81 -5.87 5.75
N ASP A 276 -1.16 -4.74 5.49
CA ASP A 276 -0.95 -4.26 4.13
C ASP A 276 0.19 -5.04 3.48
N MET A 277 -0.16 -5.78 2.43
CA MET A 277 0.71 -6.70 1.73
C MET A 277 0.75 -6.39 0.24
N ALA A 278 1.85 -6.78 -0.42
CA ALA A 278 2.01 -6.66 -1.86
C ALA A 278 2.37 -8.00 -2.49
N LEU A 279 2.09 -8.11 -3.78
CA LEU A 279 2.52 -9.18 -4.66
C LEU A 279 2.89 -8.57 -6.02
N ILE A 280 4.02 -9.00 -6.59
CA ILE A 280 4.39 -8.67 -7.96
C ILE A 280 3.93 -9.83 -8.86
N LEU A 281 3.04 -9.54 -9.81
CA LEU A 281 2.47 -10.53 -10.76
C LEU A 281 3.31 -10.70 -12.03
N ASP A 282 3.95 -9.61 -12.44
CA ASP A 282 4.81 -9.54 -13.62
C ASP A 282 6.04 -8.70 -13.28
N LEU A 283 7.15 -9.39 -12.98
CA LEU A 283 8.39 -8.75 -12.57
C LEU A 283 8.93 -7.83 -13.67
N GLY A 284 8.93 -8.28 -14.92
CA GLY A 284 9.42 -7.48 -16.05
C GLY A 284 8.64 -6.18 -16.24
N ALA A 285 7.30 -6.24 -16.21
CA ALA A 285 6.45 -5.05 -16.30
C ALA A 285 6.65 -4.12 -15.11
N PHE A 286 6.78 -4.67 -13.90
CA PHE A 286 7.01 -3.87 -12.70
C PHE A 286 8.37 -3.15 -12.75
N LEU A 287 9.43 -3.83 -13.16
CA LEU A 287 10.77 -3.23 -13.31
C LEU A 287 10.80 -2.14 -14.38
N ARG A 288 10.12 -2.34 -15.53
CA ARG A 288 9.95 -1.29 -16.55
C ARG A 288 9.32 -0.03 -15.96
N ALA A 289 8.29 -0.20 -15.14
CA ALA A 289 7.64 0.93 -14.47
C ALA A 289 8.57 1.62 -13.46
N LEU A 290 9.55 0.90 -12.88
CA LEU A 290 10.50 1.42 -11.90
C LEU A 290 11.79 2.02 -12.48
N CYS A 291 12.10 1.80 -13.75
CA CYS A 291 13.29 2.36 -14.41
C CYS A 291 13.56 3.84 -14.06
N PRO A 292 12.57 4.77 -14.14
CA PRO A 292 12.82 6.18 -13.80
C PRO A 292 13.27 6.41 -12.35
N GLU A 293 12.80 5.58 -11.41
CA GLU A 293 13.23 5.65 -10.02
C GLU A 293 14.64 5.08 -9.83
N PHE A 294 14.97 3.99 -10.53
CA PHE A 294 16.31 3.42 -10.50
C PHE A 294 17.35 4.40 -11.03
N GLU A 295 17.12 5.02 -12.18
CA GLU A 295 18.01 6.08 -12.69
C GLU A 295 18.21 7.21 -11.68
N ARG A 296 17.12 7.64 -11.03
CA ARG A 296 17.17 8.70 -10.01
C ARG A 296 18.03 8.27 -8.82
N ARG A 297 17.93 7.02 -8.39
CA ARG A 297 18.74 6.46 -7.29
C ARG A 297 20.22 6.39 -7.68
N LEU A 298 20.55 5.94 -8.89
CA LEU A 298 21.94 5.87 -9.37
C LEU A 298 22.59 7.23 -9.49
N ARG A 299 21.87 8.23 -10.04
CA ARG A 299 22.32 9.62 -10.06
C ARG A 299 22.60 10.16 -8.66
N HIS A 300 21.74 9.85 -7.68
CA HIS A 300 21.93 10.30 -6.30
C HIS A 300 23.10 9.61 -5.60
N ALA A 301 23.34 8.33 -5.90
CA ALA A 301 24.45 7.56 -5.36
C ALA A 301 25.80 7.88 -6.02
N SER A 302 25.85 8.81 -6.99
CA SER A 302 27.04 9.09 -7.81
C SER A 302 27.58 7.83 -8.52
N ALA A 303 26.71 6.86 -8.80
CA ALA A 303 27.06 5.60 -9.46
C ALA A 303 26.84 5.68 -10.99
N THR A 304 27.01 6.88 -11.57
CA THR A 304 26.67 7.18 -12.98
C THR A 304 27.66 6.61 -13.99
N ASP A 305 28.77 6.04 -13.54
CA ASP A 305 29.77 5.41 -14.41
C ASP A 305 29.57 3.90 -14.53
N TRP A 306 28.62 3.33 -13.77
CA TRP A 306 28.36 1.90 -13.82
C TRP A 306 27.69 1.52 -15.14
N ARG A 307 28.13 0.41 -15.71
CA ARG A 307 27.56 -0.16 -16.93
C ARG A 307 27.46 -1.67 -16.80
N GLY A 308 26.35 -2.22 -17.30
CA GLY A 308 26.13 -3.65 -17.34
C GLY A 308 24.68 -4.02 -17.10
N ASN A 309 24.46 -5.31 -16.90
CA ASN A 309 23.13 -5.87 -16.67
C ASN A 309 23.09 -6.40 -15.24
N ILE A 310 21.94 -6.27 -14.58
CA ILE A 310 21.67 -6.86 -13.26
C ILE A 310 20.51 -7.82 -13.44
N TYR A 311 20.74 -9.09 -13.19
CA TYR A 311 19.70 -10.11 -13.28
C TYR A 311 19.05 -10.32 -11.91
N LEU A 312 17.73 -10.21 -11.85
CA LEU A 312 16.92 -10.48 -10.67
C LEU A 312 16.23 -11.83 -10.89
N ARG A 313 16.65 -12.83 -10.10
CA ARG A 313 16.10 -14.19 -10.17
C ARG A 313 15.28 -14.49 -8.92
N THR A 314 14.08 -14.98 -9.12
CA THR A 314 13.23 -15.54 -8.07
C THR A 314 13.05 -17.04 -8.27
N ASP A 315 12.24 -17.65 -7.41
CA ASP A 315 11.88 -19.07 -7.48
C ASP A 315 11.05 -19.38 -8.76
N ASP A 316 10.41 -18.35 -9.33
CA ASP A 316 9.38 -18.43 -10.37
C ASP A 316 9.59 -17.49 -11.56
N ASP A 317 10.54 -16.55 -11.49
CA ASP A 317 10.74 -15.52 -12.51
C ASP A 317 12.21 -15.13 -12.67
N LEU A 318 12.54 -14.55 -13.82
CA LEU A 318 13.84 -13.98 -14.14
C LEU A 318 13.65 -12.73 -14.97
N ALA A 319 14.17 -11.61 -14.47
CA ALA A 319 14.18 -10.35 -15.19
C ALA A 319 15.55 -9.69 -15.11
N SER A 320 15.81 -8.72 -15.98
CA SER A 320 17.05 -7.96 -15.97
C SER A 320 16.79 -6.45 -15.95
N ILE A 321 17.76 -5.73 -15.40
CA ILE A 321 17.87 -4.29 -15.48
C ILE A 321 19.19 -4.00 -16.20
N ASP A 322 19.12 -3.35 -17.34
CA ASP A 322 20.28 -2.90 -18.09
C ASP A 322 20.56 -1.45 -17.70
N VAL A 323 21.82 -1.16 -17.36
CA VAL A 323 22.26 0.18 -16.97
C VAL A 323 23.39 0.59 -17.90
N ASP A 324 23.24 1.75 -18.53
CA ASP A 324 24.30 2.41 -19.29
C ASP A 324 24.50 3.82 -18.73
N GLY A 325 25.36 3.92 -17.73
CA GLY A 325 25.58 5.15 -16.99
C GLY A 325 24.35 5.57 -16.16
N PRO A 326 23.75 6.76 -16.38
CA PRO A 326 22.55 7.18 -15.66
C PRO A 326 21.26 6.57 -16.20
N ASP A 327 21.28 5.96 -17.38
CA ASP A 327 20.11 5.44 -18.06
C ASP A 327 19.86 3.99 -17.64
N VAL A 328 18.61 3.69 -17.30
CA VAL A 328 18.21 2.37 -16.81
C VAL A 328 17.03 1.88 -17.63
N GLN A 329 17.16 0.68 -18.19
CA GLN A 329 16.11 0.02 -18.96
C GLN A 329 15.83 -1.35 -18.35
N ALA A 330 14.60 -1.83 -18.42
CA ALA A 330 14.35 -3.23 -18.13
C ALA A 330 14.80 -4.03 -19.36
N GLY A 331 15.76 -4.92 -19.14
CA GLY A 331 16.36 -5.70 -20.20
C GLY A 331 15.53 -6.92 -20.59
N GLY A 332 15.91 -7.52 -21.72
CA GLY A 332 15.52 -8.88 -22.04
C GLY A 332 16.39 -9.88 -21.29
N VAL A 333 15.88 -11.09 -21.08
CA VAL A 333 16.71 -12.21 -20.63
C VAL A 333 17.53 -12.69 -21.83
N HIS A 334 18.85 -12.53 -21.77
CA HIS A 334 19.75 -12.96 -22.84
C HIS A 334 20.37 -14.32 -22.50
N ASP A 335 20.46 -15.21 -23.49
CA ASP A 335 21.19 -16.48 -23.38
C ASP A 335 22.69 -16.18 -23.15
N GLY A 336 23.15 -16.38 -21.92
CA GLY A 336 24.50 -15.98 -21.50
C GLY A 336 24.60 -15.37 -20.10
N THR A 337 23.51 -15.36 -19.32
CA THR A 337 23.46 -14.87 -17.94
C THR A 337 24.58 -15.45 -17.08
N THR A 338 25.58 -14.64 -16.76
CA THR A 338 26.67 -15.02 -15.85
C THR A 338 26.28 -14.72 -14.41
N MET A 339 26.61 -15.62 -13.48
CA MET A 339 26.38 -15.42 -12.03
C MET A 339 27.01 -14.12 -11.47
N ALA A 340 27.99 -13.56 -12.17
CA ALA A 340 28.68 -12.33 -11.76
C ALA A 340 27.76 -11.10 -11.67
N THR A 341 26.57 -11.14 -12.28
CA THR A 341 25.65 -10.00 -12.41
C THR A 341 24.30 -10.21 -11.73
N MET A 342 24.15 -11.27 -10.94
CA MET A 342 22.84 -11.72 -10.49
C MET A 342 22.58 -11.42 -9.00
N LEU A 343 21.35 -11.06 -8.68
CA LEU A 343 20.72 -11.15 -7.37
C LEU A 343 19.64 -12.23 -7.42
N ALA A 344 19.86 -13.35 -6.75
CA ALA A 344 18.88 -14.43 -6.60
C ALA A 344 18.29 -14.42 -5.19
N VAL A 345 16.97 -14.25 -5.10
CA VAL A 345 16.22 -14.16 -3.83
C VAL A 345 14.80 -14.71 -4.02
N PRO A 346 14.15 -15.24 -2.96
CA PRO A 346 12.74 -15.59 -3.00
C PRO A 346 11.85 -14.41 -3.46
N SER A 347 10.77 -14.70 -4.19
CA SER A 347 9.88 -13.66 -4.75
C SER A 347 9.30 -12.72 -3.69
N LYS A 348 9.05 -13.23 -2.48
CA LYS A 348 8.61 -12.44 -1.32
C LYS A 348 9.66 -11.43 -0.87
N ILE A 349 10.93 -11.82 -0.83
CA ILE A 349 12.03 -10.92 -0.48
C ILE A 349 12.20 -9.86 -1.56
N LEU A 350 12.15 -10.26 -2.84
CA LEU A 350 12.24 -9.31 -3.95
C LEU A 350 11.10 -8.28 -3.91
N THR A 351 9.88 -8.72 -3.61
CA THR A 351 8.73 -7.82 -3.45
C THR A 351 8.99 -6.78 -2.34
N GLN A 352 9.52 -7.19 -1.19
CA GLN A 352 9.89 -6.28 -0.10
C GLN A 352 11.02 -5.31 -0.45
N LEU A 353 12.01 -5.75 -1.24
CA LEU A 353 13.07 -4.86 -1.75
C LEU A 353 12.53 -3.82 -2.71
N LEU A 354 11.68 -4.25 -3.65
CA LEU A 354 11.15 -3.40 -4.71
C LEU A 354 10.16 -2.37 -4.16
N THR A 355 9.39 -2.69 -3.11
CA THR A 355 8.60 -1.70 -2.39
C THR A 355 9.43 -0.80 -1.47
N GLY A 356 10.70 -1.16 -1.21
CA GLY A 356 11.60 -0.49 -0.27
C GLY A 356 11.19 -0.69 1.20
N PHE A 357 10.42 -1.75 1.48
CA PHE A 357 10.12 -2.18 2.84
C PHE A 357 11.39 -2.67 3.55
N ARG A 358 12.24 -3.38 2.82
CA ARG A 358 13.59 -3.76 3.25
C ARG A 358 14.62 -3.18 2.28
N SER A 359 15.80 -2.88 2.79
CA SER A 359 16.95 -2.56 1.97
C SER A 359 17.70 -3.82 1.55
N PHE A 360 18.55 -3.70 0.53
CA PHE A 360 19.52 -4.74 0.21
C PHE A 360 20.42 -5.08 1.41
N LEU A 361 20.80 -4.07 2.21
CA LEU A 361 21.64 -4.28 3.40
C LEU A 361 20.94 -5.14 4.46
N ASP A 362 19.60 -5.08 4.55
CA ASP A 362 18.83 -5.87 5.51
C ASP A 362 18.75 -7.35 5.13
N ILE A 363 18.88 -7.69 3.84
CA ILE A 363 18.68 -9.06 3.34
C ILE A 363 19.98 -9.77 2.96
N ARG A 364 21.08 -9.04 2.76
CA ARG A 364 22.30 -9.57 2.13
C ARG A 364 22.92 -10.76 2.86
N ASP A 365 22.67 -10.86 4.16
CA ASP A 365 23.23 -11.88 5.05
C ASP A 365 22.23 -13.03 5.28
N GLU A 366 21.08 -13.03 4.61
CA GLU A 366 20.12 -14.11 4.70
C GLU A 366 20.55 -15.35 3.90
N PRO A 367 20.36 -16.57 4.42
CA PRO A 367 20.76 -17.81 3.73
C PRO A 367 20.13 -18.01 2.36
N ALA A 368 18.93 -17.45 2.12
CA ALA A 368 18.20 -17.56 0.87
C ALA A 368 18.62 -16.52 -0.18
N VAL A 369 19.57 -15.65 0.13
CA VAL A 369 19.99 -14.54 -0.73
C VAL A 369 21.37 -14.84 -1.31
N SER A 370 21.47 -14.84 -2.63
CA SER A 370 22.74 -15.01 -3.35
C SER A 370 22.98 -13.81 -4.26
N TYR A 371 24.17 -13.22 -4.17
CA TYR A 371 24.55 -12.08 -4.99
C TYR A 371 26.06 -12.03 -5.24
N SER A 372 26.46 -11.33 -6.30
CA SER A 372 27.86 -11.02 -6.56
C SER A 372 28.32 -9.82 -5.73
N VAL A 373 29.41 -9.99 -4.97
CA VAL A 373 30.01 -8.92 -4.15
C VAL A 373 30.33 -7.66 -4.96
N ARG A 374 30.68 -7.84 -6.26
CA ARG A 374 30.94 -6.74 -7.19
C ARG A 374 29.74 -5.79 -7.36
N ASN A 375 28.52 -6.28 -7.16
CA ASN A 375 27.31 -5.49 -7.34
C ASN A 375 26.81 -4.86 -6.03
N ARG A 376 27.52 -5.04 -4.91
CA ARG A 376 27.04 -4.62 -3.58
C ARG A 376 26.62 -3.15 -3.55
N GLU A 377 27.48 -2.23 -3.98
CA GLU A 377 27.20 -0.79 -3.94
C GLU A 377 26.00 -0.42 -4.82
N MET A 378 25.95 -1.02 -6.02
CA MET A 378 24.86 -0.86 -6.96
C MET A 378 23.52 -1.36 -6.39
N LEU A 379 23.49 -2.57 -5.83
CA LEU A 379 22.29 -3.13 -5.20
C LEU A 379 21.85 -2.31 -3.98
N THR A 380 22.79 -1.77 -3.19
CA THR A 380 22.49 -0.83 -2.10
C THR A 380 21.83 0.45 -2.62
N ALA A 381 22.29 0.99 -3.75
CA ALA A 381 21.71 2.18 -4.36
C ALA A 381 20.31 1.90 -4.94
N LEU A 382 20.13 0.76 -5.62
CA LEU A 382 18.88 0.39 -6.27
C LEU A 382 17.78 0.01 -5.28
N PHE A 383 18.11 -0.64 -4.17
CA PHE A 383 17.13 -1.14 -3.18
C PHE A 383 17.36 -0.57 -1.78
N PRO A 384 17.14 0.75 -1.56
CA PRO A 384 17.17 1.35 -0.23
C PRO A 384 15.87 1.07 0.53
N ALA A 385 15.95 1.06 1.86
CA ALA A 385 14.75 1.10 2.70
C ALA A 385 14.18 2.52 2.69
N VAL A 386 12.86 2.65 2.48
CA VAL A 386 12.16 3.95 2.39
C VAL A 386 10.96 4.07 3.31
N LEU A 387 10.75 3.09 4.20
CA LEU A 387 9.56 2.94 5.06
C LEU A 387 8.26 3.18 4.27
N PRO A 388 7.96 2.34 3.24
CA PRO A 388 6.70 2.42 2.53
C PRO A 388 5.56 2.41 3.55
N ALA A 389 4.68 3.41 3.49
CA ALA A 389 3.61 3.55 4.46
C ALA A 389 2.28 3.31 3.77
N ALA A 390 1.47 2.42 4.33
CA ALA A 390 0.05 2.37 4.00
C ALA A 390 -0.65 3.51 4.77
N GLN A 391 -1.72 4.07 4.21
CA GLN A 391 -2.57 4.96 5.00
C GLN A 391 -3.11 4.13 6.17
N GLY A 392 -2.82 4.55 7.40
CA GLY A 392 -3.10 3.72 8.57
C GLY A 392 -4.56 3.28 8.63
N ASP A 393 -4.82 1.98 8.57
CA ASP A 393 -6.05 1.44 9.15
C ASP A 393 -5.92 1.48 10.67
N PHE A 394 -6.74 2.31 11.30
CA PHE A 394 -6.78 2.43 12.76
C PHE A 394 -7.23 1.13 13.44
N SER A 395 -7.83 0.20 12.70
CA SER A 395 -8.21 -1.13 13.21
C SER A 395 -7.01 -1.92 13.73
N LEU A 396 -5.81 -1.70 13.16
CA LEU A 396 -4.56 -2.33 13.57
C LEU A 396 -4.03 -1.84 14.92
N PHE A 397 -4.52 -0.68 15.37
CA PHE A 397 -4.15 -0.06 16.65
C PHE A 397 -5.07 -0.50 17.80
N ARG A 398 -6.10 -1.31 17.52
CA ARG A 398 -6.89 -1.95 18.57
C ARG A 398 -6.08 -3.08 19.24
N PRO A 399 -6.11 -3.22 20.58
CA PRO A 399 -6.18 -4.55 21.17
C PRO A 399 -7.49 -5.16 20.65
N GLN A 400 -7.43 -6.04 19.65
CA GLN A 400 -8.65 -6.56 19.03
C GLN A 400 -9.50 -7.33 20.06
N VAL A 401 -10.55 -6.68 20.57
CA VAL A 401 -11.70 -7.29 21.27
C VAL A 401 -12.84 -7.52 20.27
N ARG A 402 -12.57 -7.52 18.95
CA ARG A 402 -13.53 -8.11 18.01
C ARG A 402 -13.81 -9.53 18.51
N HIS A 403 -15.08 -9.91 18.55
CA HIS A 403 -15.54 -11.24 18.93
C HIS A 403 -14.63 -12.26 18.26
N ARG A 404 -13.65 -12.77 19.02
CA ARG A 404 -12.93 -13.96 18.66
C ARG A 404 -14.04 -15.01 18.56
N ARG A 405 -14.56 -15.27 17.36
CA ARG A 405 -14.66 -16.67 16.97
C ARG A 405 -13.22 -17.14 17.06
N ARG A 406 -12.83 -17.58 18.26
CA ARG A 406 -11.51 -18.16 18.47
C ARG A 406 -11.45 -19.21 17.38
N LEU A 407 -10.52 -19.03 16.43
CA LEU A 407 -10.09 -20.12 15.57
C LEU A 407 -10.03 -21.34 16.51
N SER A 408 -10.79 -22.38 16.18
CA SER A 408 -10.92 -23.51 17.10
C SER A 408 -9.50 -23.98 17.46
N PRO A 409 -9.25 -24.51 18.66
CA PRO A 409 -7.93 -25.05 18.99
C PRO A 409 -7.40 -26.02 17.94
N ALA A 410 -8.30 -26.71 17.21
CA ALA A 410 -7.98 -27.52 16.04
C ALA A 410 -7.49 -26.67 14.84
N ALA A 411 -8.20 -25.60 14.44
CA ALA A 411 -7.76 -24.70 13.38
C ALA A 411 -6.40 -24.04 13.70
N LEU A 412 -6.20 -23.59 14.94
CA LEU A 412 -4.91 -23.04 15.39
C LEU A 412 -3.79 -24.09 15.33
N LYS A 413 -4.04 -25.32 15.77
CA LYS A 413 -3.07 -26.43 15.64
C LYS A 413 -2.78 -26.77 14.18
N THR A 414 -3.77 -26.73 13.29
CA THR A 414 -3.57 -26.95 11.86
C THR A 414 -2.71 -25.84 11.26
N ILE A 415 -2.98 -24.57 11.57
CA ILE A 415 -2.17 -23.42 11.14
C ILE A 415 -0.74 -23.56 11.66
N GLN A 416 -0.55 -23.80 12.96
CA GLN A 416 0.77 -23.92 13.58
C GLN A 416 1.57 -25.11 13.02
N SER A 417 0.94 -26.27 12.86
CA SER A 417 1.61 -27.46 12.32
C SER A 417 1.99 -27.30 10.85
N ARG A 418 1.17 -26.62 10.04
CA ARG A 418 1.50 -26.33 8.63
C ARG A 418 2.57 -25.25 8.50
N SER A 419 2.52 -24.17 9.28
CA SER A 419 3.58 -23.15 9.31
C SER A 419 4.93 -23.75 9.70
N SER A 420 4.97 -24.69 10.65
CA SER A 420 6.20 -25.40 11.02
C SER A 420 6.72 -26.37 9.94
N LYS A 421 5.83 -26.89 9.07
CA LYS A 421 6.22 -27.75 7.93
C LYS A 421 6.68 -26.93 6.73
N ALA A 422 6.06 -25.79 6.45
CA ALA A 422 6.48 -24.87 5.40
C ALA A 422 7.80 -24.14 5.76
N ALA A 423 8.11 -24.00 7.05
CA ALA A 423 9.38 -23.44 7.53
C ALA A 423 10.55 -24.44 7.57
N ARG A 424 10.36 -25.70 7.15
CA ARG A 424 11.48 -26.61 6.89
C ARG A 424 11.93 -26.37 5.45
N PRO A 425 13.14 -25.84 5.21
CA PRO A 425 13.71 -25.89 3.88
C PRO A 425 13.82 -27.37 3.52
N GLY A 426 13.22 -27.76 2.40
CA GLY A 426 13.68 -28.97 1.72
C GLY A 426 15.16 -28.77 1.42
N LEU A 427 15.98 -29.62 2.04
CA LEU A 427 17.36 -29.85 1.60
C LEU A 427 17.37 -30.38 0.17
#